data_AF-A0A3C0SQH0-F1
#
_entry.id   AF-A0A3C0SQH0-F1
#
_cell.length_a   1.000
_cell.length_b   1.000
_cell.length_c   1.000
_cell.angle_alpha   90.00
_cell.angle_beta   90.00
_cell.angle_gamma   90.00
#
_symmetry.space_group_name_H-M   'P 1'
#
loop_
_entity.id
_entity.type
_entity.pdbx_description
1 polymer ?
#
loop_
_entity_poly.entity_id
_entity_poly.type
_entity_poly.pdbx_seq_one_letter_code
_entity_poly.pdbx_strand_id
1 'polypeptide(L)' 'MSDGWNIIKNNNDIEHLLEEYCGFHDSCICKADYVSGASVNEDGAMIGSSAETAKLNVNFK' A
#
# COMPACT_ATOMS: atom_id res chain seq x y z
N MET A 1 -6.30 22.04 11.11
CA MET A 1 -7.02 21.15 10.18
C MET A 1 -5.95 20.27 9.58
N SER A 2 -5.94 18.98 9.88
CA SER A 2 -4.95 18.05 9.33
C SER A 2 -5.18 17.95 7.82
N ASP A 3 -4.14 18.21 7.04
CA ASP A 3 -4.15 18.08 5.59
C ASP A 3 -4.68 16.68 5.25
N GLY A 4 -5.85 16.58 4.62
CA GLY A 4 -6.71 15.39 4.56
C GLY A 4 -6.19 14.22 3.72
N TRP A 5 -4.92 13.86 3.89
CA TRP A 5 -4.25 12.78 3.18
C TRP A 5 -4.25 11.50 4.04
N ASN A 6 -4.81 10.42 3.47
CA ASN A 6 -4.65 9.08 4.02
C ASN A 6 -3.30 8.51 3.57
N ILE A 7 -2.46 8.10 4.52
CA ILE A 7 -1.15 7.50 4.23
C ILE A 7 -1.31 5.99 4.11
N ILE A 8 -0.93 5.42 2.97
CA ILE A 8 -0.88 3.97 2.76
C ILE A 8 0.39 3.40 3.38
N LYS A 9 0.23 2.52 4.36
CA LYS A 9 1.32 1.82 5.05
C LYS A 9 1.17 0.30 5.02
N ASN A 10 -0.01 -0.20 4.67
CA ASN A 10 -0.32 -1.63 4.66
C ASN A 10 -1.51 -1.92 3.73
N ASN A 11 -1.87 -3.20 3.63
CA ASN A 11 -2.96 -3.65 2.77
C ASN A 11 -4.35 -3.21 3.26
N ASN A 12 -4.58 -3.02 4.55
CA ASN A 12 -5.87 -2.50 5.03
C ASN A 12 -6.09 -1.05 4.57
N ASP A 13 -5.03 -0.24 4.52
CA ASP A 13 -5.13 1.13 4.00
C ASP A 13 -5.49 1.12 2.49
N ILE A 14 -5.00 0.12 1.75
CA ILE A 14 -5.38 -0.12 0.35
C ILE A 14 -6.85 -0.53 0.24
N GLU A 15 -7.30 -1.48 1.06
CA GLU A 15 -8.69 -1.93 1.08
C GLU A 15 -9.63 -0.76 1.35
N HIS A 16 -9.32 0.06 2.36
CA HIS A 16 -10.09 1.27 2.66
C HIS A 16 -10.11 2.23 1.48
N LEU A 17 -8.98 2.46 0.80
CA LEU A 17 -8.96 3.27 -0.42
C LEU A 17 -9.86 2.68 -1.50
N LEU A 18 -9.85 1.37 -1.73
CA LEU A 18 -10.69 0.74 -2.75
C LEU A 18 -12.18 0.80 -2.39
N GLU A 19 -12.52 0.68 -1.10
CA GLU A 19 -13.88 0.82 -0.58
C GLU A 19 -14.43 2.25 -0.73
N GLU A 20 -13.63 3.27 -0.38
CA GLU A 20 -14.01 4.69 -0.53
C GLU A 20 -14.30 5.06 -1.99
N TYR A 21 -13.64 4.40 -2.95
CA TYR A 21 -13.91 4.57 -4.38
C TYR A 21 -15.01 3.61 -4.89
N CYS A 22 -15.94 3.26 -3.99
CA CYS A 22 -17.14 2.44 -4.23
C CYS A 22 -16.86 1.10 -4.93
N GLY A 23 -15.70 0.49 -4.67
CA GLY A 23 -15.40 -0.86 -5.15
C GLY A 23 -15.51 -1.02 -6.68
N PHE A 24 -15.03 -0.04 -7.46
CA PHE A 24 -14.86 -0.13 -8.93
C PHE A 24 -16.09 0.18 -9.81
N HIS A 25 -16.92 1.17 -9.49
CA HIS A 25 -17.96 1.56 -10.46
C HIS A 25 -17.51 2.61 -11.49
N ASP A 26 -16.42 3.35 -11.25
CA ASP A 26 -15.89 4.36 -12.21
C ASP A 26 -14.39 4.74 -12.02
N SER A 27 -13.65 4.07 -11.13
CA SER A 27 -12.23 4.39 -10.89
C SER A 27 -11.33 3.66 -11.90
N CYS A 28 -10.32 4.37 -12.45
CA CYS A 28 -9.34 3.75 -13.34
C CYS A 28 -8.42 2.77 -12.59
N ILE A 29 -8.39 2.77 -11.25
CA ILE A 29 -7.49 1.95 -10.45
C ILE A 29 -7.99 0.51 -10.43
N CYS A 30 -7.23 -0.38 -11.06
CA CYS A 30 -7.59 -1.78 -11.23
C CYS A 30 -7.00 -2.72 -10.17
N LYS A 31 -5.87 -2.33 -9.57
CA LYS A 31 -5.16 -3.11 -8.56
C LYS A 31 -4.17 -2.21 -7.83
N ALA A 32 -4.09 -2.36 -6.51
CA ALA A 32 -3.04 -1.79 -5.68
C ALA A 32 -2.36 -2.89 -4.85
N ASP A 33 -1.04 -2.82 -4.68
CA ASP A 33 -0.22 -3.79 -3.95
C ASP A 33 0.91 -3.05 -3.20
N TYR A 34 1.03 -3.29 -1.89
CA TYR A 34 2.04 -2.67 -1.05
C TYR A 34 3.08 -3.69 -0.56
N VAL A 35 4.34 -3.41 -0.85
CA VAL A 35 5.50 -4.13 -0.33
C VAL A 35 6.18 -3.24 0.70
N SER A 36 6.20 -3.66 1.96
CA SER A 36 6.80 -2.86 3.05
C SER A 36 8.32 -2.71 2.91
N GLY A 37 8.98 -3.68 2.25
CA GLY A 37 10.44 -3.75 2.18
C GLY A 37 11.08 -4.33 3.45
N ALA A 38 10.28 -4.64 4.48
CA ALA A 38 10.75 -5.40 5.63
C ALA A 38 10.75 -6.89 5.29
N SER A 39 11.77 -7.61 5.74
CA SER A 39 11.88 -9.05 5.52
C SER A 39 12.51 -9.74 6.71
N VAL A 40 12.41 -11.06 6.74
CA VAL A 40 13.13 -11.90 7.70
C VAL A 40 14.13 -12.72 6.89
N ASN A 41 15.39 -12.70 7.29
CA ASN A 41 16.42 -13.48 6.61
C ASN A 41 16.37 -14.96 7.04
N GLU A 42 17.22 -15.79 6.45
CA GLU A 42 17.29 -17.23 6.74
C GLU A 42 17.67 -17.54 8.19
N ASP A 43 18.37 -16.62 8.86
CA ASP A 43 18.76 -16.73 10.27
C ASP A 43 17.66 -16.26 11.24
N GLY A 44 16.49 -15.86 10.73
CA GLY A 44 15.38 -15.34 11.54
C GLY A 44 15.57 -13.90 12.01
N ALA A 45 16.59 -13.19 11.51
CA ALA A 45 16.79 -11.77 11.81
C ALA A 45 15.86 -10.88 10.98
N MET A 46 15.28 -9.88 11.63
CA MET A 46 14.44 -8.88 11.01
C MET A 46 15.29 -7.84 10.27
N ILE A 47 15.05 -7.68 8.97
CA ILE A 47 15.58 -6.59 8.15
C ILE A 47 14.51 -5.50 8.10
N GLY A 48 14.84 -4.34 8.66
CA GLY A 48 13.94 -3.19 8.69
C GLY A 48 13.72 -2.59 7.31
N SER A 49 12.52 -2.07 7.07
CA SER A 49 12.19 -1.31 5.86
C SER A 49 12.72 0.12 5.92
N SER A 50 13.14 0.65 4.77
CA SER A 50 13.34 2.08 4.53
C SER A 50 12.34 2.61 3.49
N ALA A 51 12.29 3.94 3.31
CA ALA A 51 11.50 4.56 2.27
C ALA A 51 11.90 4.12 0.85
N GLU A 52 13.15 3.69 0.66
CA GLU A 52 13.66 3.20 -0.64
C GLU A 52 13.26 1.75 -0.93
N THR A 53 13.00 0.96 0.12
CA THR A 53 12.60 -0.44 0.00
C THR A 53 11.08 -0.61 -0.06
N ALA A 54 10.34 0.34 0.49
CA ALA A 54 8.88 0.33 0.43
C ALA A 54 8.40 0.69 -0.98
N LYS A 55 7.50 -0.12 -1.55
CA LYS A 55 6.96 0.08 -2.89
C LYS A 55 5.44 -0.05 -2.88
N LEU A 56 4.77 0.92 -3.50
CA LEU A 56 3.35 0.85 -3.82
C LEU A 56 3.19 0.71 -5.34
N ASN A 57 2.58 -0.37 -5.77
CA ASN A 57 2.26 -0.60 -7.18
C ASN A 57 0.78 -0.31 -7.41
N VAL A 58 0.47 0.59 -8.34
CA VAL A 58 -0.91 0.92 -8.73
C VAL A 58 -1.07 0.69 -10.21
N ASN A 59 -2.07 -0.10 -10.59
CA ASN A 59 -2.37 -0.43 -11.98
C ASN A 59 -3.64 0.32 -12.39
N PHE A 60 -3.59 0.96 -13.56
CA PHE A 60 -4.74 1.66 -14.14
C PHE A 60 -5.25 0.93 -15.38
N LYS A 61 -6.55 1.07 -15.69
CA LYS A 61 -7.19 0.57 -16.92
C LYS A 61 -6.98 1.51 -18.10
#